data_AF-A0A2V7D160-F1
#
_entry.id   AF-A0A2V7D160-F1
#
_cell.length_a   1.000
_cell.length_b   1.000
_cell.length_c   1.000
_cell.angle_alpha   90.00
_cell.angle_beta   90.00
_cell.angle_gamma   90.00
#
_symmetry.space_group_name_H-M   'P 1'
#
loop_
_entity.id
_entity.type
_entity.pdbx_description
1 polymer ?
#
loop_
_entity_poly.entity_id
_entity_poly.type
_entity_poly.pdbx_seq_one_letter_code
_entity_poly.pdbx_strand_id
1 'polypeptide(L)'
;MEATFIAALAGLTSIGAYYVGARALGLPSARLGAAVGKMLESVGMVLIFLAVNLTTSVLVVLVVRGLADTFVSAYAVDDAVWLGLSLIQGLAFQSWRGSAAEPASGR
;
A
#
# COMPACT_ATOMS: atom_id res chain seq x y z
N MET A 1 18.47 -19.36 -7.78
CA MET A 1 17.34 -20.26 -8.09
C MET A 1 16.03 -19.75 -7.47
N GLU A 2 16.01 -19.36 -6.20
CA GLU A 2 14.81 -18.83 -5.53
C GLU A 2 14.17 -17.62 -6.22
N ALA A 3 14.95 -16.58 -6.55
CA ALA A 3 14.43 -15.40 -7.26
C ALA A 3 13.78 -15.74 -8.61
N THR A 4 14.34 -16.70 -9.33
CA THR A 4 13.79 -17.17 -10.62
C THR A 4 12.46 -17.90 -10.42
N PHE A 5 12.34 -18.70 -9.36
CA PHE A 5 11.09 -19.38 -8.99
C PHE A 5 10.01 -18.37 -8.58
N ILE A 6 10.36 -17.37 -7.76
CA ILE A 6 9.44 -16.29 -7.34
C ILE A 6 8.96 -15.51 -8.57
N ALA A 7 9.87 -15.11 -9.46
CA ALA A 7 9.52 -14.39 -10.67
C ALA A 7 8.61 -15.22 -11.60
N ALA A 8 8.89 -16.52 -11.76
CA ALA A 8 8.07 -17.41 -12.56
C ALA A 8 6.66 -17.57 -11.98
N LEU A 9 6.55 -17.75 -10.66
CA LEU A 9 5.26 -17.87 -9.97
C LEU A 9 4.45 -16.57 -10.01
N ALA A 10 5.12 -15.43 -9.82
CA ALA A 10 4.50 -14.10 -9.97
C ALA A 10 4.00 -13.87 -11.40
N GLY A 11 4.78 -14.26 -12.40
CA GLY A 11 4.38 -14.21 -13.81
C GLY A 11 3.16 -15.10 -14.09
N LEU A 12 3.18 -16.35 -13.61
CA LEU A 12 2.08 -17.29 -13.81
C LEU A 12 0.78 -16.84 -13.16
N THR A 13 0.84 -16.36 -11.91
CA THR A 13 -0.32 -15.83 -11.19
C THR A 13 -0.86 -14.54 -11.83
N SER A 14 0.02 -13.66 -12.32
CA SER A 14 -0.37 -12.45 -13.07
C SER A 14 -1.07 -12.78 -14.38
N ILE A 15 -0.54 -13.74 -15.14
CA ILE A 15 -1.16 -14.24 -16.39
C ILE A 15 -2.52 -14.86 -16.07
N GLY A 16 -2.62 -15.70 -15.03
CA GLY A 16 -3.87 -16.28 -14.58
C GLY A 16 -4.91 -15.21 -14.23
N ALA A 17 -4.52 -14.21 -13.45
CA ALA A 17 -5.39 -13.08 -13.10
C ALA A 17 -5.85 -12.29 -14.32
N TYR A 18 -4.97 -12.05 -15.31
CA TYR A 18 -5.33 -11.41 -16.56
C TYR A 18 -6.38 -12.23 -17.34
N TYR A 19 -6.18 -13.54 -17.48
CA TYR A 19 -7.13 -14.41 -18.18
C TYR A 19 -8.47 -14.50 -17.47
N VAL A 20 -8.49 -14.59 -16.14
CA VAL A 20 -9.73 -14.55 -15.35
C VAL A 20 -10.43 -13.20 -15.53
N GLY A 21 -9.71 -12.09 -15.44
CA GLY A 21 -10.26 -10.75 -15.64
C GLY A 21 -10.83 -10.53 -17.04
N ALA A 22 -10.10 -10.93 -18.08
CA ALA A 22 -10.51 -10.75 -19.47
C ALA A 22 -11.63 -11.70 -19.89
N ARG A 23 -11.59 -12.98 -19.44
CA ARG A 23 -12.47 -14.03 -19.96
C ARG A 23 -13.64 -14.38 -19.06
N ALA A 24 -13.47 -14.32 -17.73
CA ALA A 24 -14.54 -14.62 -16.79
C ALA A 24 -15.31 -13.36 -16.35
N LEU A 25 -14.62 -12.22 -16.22
CA LEU A 25 -15.22 -10.96 -15.78
C LEU A 25 -15.51 -9.98 -16.93
N GLY A 26 -15.10 -10.29 -18.16
CA GLY A 26 -15.36 -9.46 -19.34
C GLY A 26 -14.74 -8.05 -19.26
N LEU A 27 -13.68 -7.88 -18.46
CA LEU A 27 -13.07 -6.58 -18.24
C LEU A 27 -12.36 -6.11 -19.52
N PRO A 28 -12.68 -4.91 -20.05
CA PRO A 28 -12.06 -4.43 -21.27
C PRO A 28 -10.58 -4.11 -21.05
N SER A 29 -9.70 -4.79 -21.79
CA SER A 29 -8.24 -4.61 -21.74
C SER A 29 -7.78 -3.17 -22.03
N ALA A 30 -8.60 -2.38 -22.72
CA ALA A 30 -8.36 -0.95 -22.96
C ALA A 30 -8.33 -0.11 -21.67
N ARG A 31 -8.90 -0.61 -20.56
CA ARG A 31 -8.91 0.08 -19.25
C ARG A 31 -7.81 -0.40 -18.31
N LEU A 32 -6.96 -1.33 -18.73
CA LEU A 32 -5.91 -1.89 -17.88
C LEU A 32 -4.89 -0.83 -17.46
N GLY A 33 -4.50 0.06 -18.38
CA GLY A 33 -3.59 1.17 -18.07
C GLY A 33 -4.15 2.12 -17.00
N ALA A 34 -5.44 2.45 -17.08
CA ALA A 34 -6.10 3.28 -16.07
C ALA A 34 -6.21 2.55 -14.70
N ALA A 35 -6.43 1.24 -14.71
CA ALA A 35 -6.43 0.43 -13.49
C ALA A 35 -5.03 0.36 -12.85
N VAL A 36 -3.99 0.18 -13.65
CA VAL A 36 -2.58 0.21 -13.20
C VAL A 36 -2.24 1.58 -12.63
N GLY A 37 -2.66 2.67 -13.30
CA GLY A 37 -2.48 4.04 -12.79
C GLY A 37 -3.10 4.22 -11.41
N LYS A 38 -4.35 3.81 -11.23
CA LYS A 38 -5.02 3.84 -9.91
C LYS A 38 -4.33 2.97 -8.86
N MET A 39 -3.86 1.78 -9.25
CA MET A 39 -3.09 0.92 -8.37
C MET A 39 -1.78 1.58 -7.93
N LEU A 40 -1.05 2.23 -8.85
CA LEU A 40 0.17 2.98 -8.53
C LEU A 40 -0.11 4.17 -7.60
N GLU A 41 -1.24 4.86 -7.78
CA GLU A 41 -1.69 5.88 -6.83
C GLU A 41 -1.96 5.28 -5.44
N SER A 42 -2.59 4.10 -5.36
CA SER A 42 -2.84 3.41 -4.08
C SER A 42 -1.52 3.06 -3.40
N VAL A 43 -0.58 2.46 -4.15
CA VAL A 43 0.75 2.10 -3.66
C VAL A 43 1.50 3.36 -3.19
N GLY A 44 1.45 4.45 -3.97
CA GLY A 44 2.04 5.71 -3.58
C GLY A 44 1.50 6.23 -2.24
N MET A 45 0.18 6.16 -2.03
CA MET A 45 -0.42 6.55 -0.75
C MET A 45 0.06 5.68 0.41
N VAL A 46 0.11 4.36 0.21
CA VAL A 46 0.64 3.41 1.21
C VAL A 46 2.09 3.74 1.57
N LEU A 47 2.93 4.05 0.58
CA LEU A 47 4.33 4.43 0.80
C LEU A 47 4.46 5.76 1.55
N ILE A 48 3.59 6.74 1.27
CA ILE A 48 3.55 8.01 2.01
C ILE A 48 3.23 7.75 3.49
N PHE A 49 2.17 6.98 3.78
CA PHE A 49 1.84 6.62 5.15
C PHE A 49 2.97 5.85 5.84
N LEU A 50 3.63 4.95 5.13
CA LEU A 50 4.79 4.23 5.66
C LEU A 50 5.93 5.18 6.02
N ALA A 51 6.29 6.09 5.13
CA ALA A 51 7.33 7.08 5.39
C ALA A 51 6.99 7.98 6.60
N VAL A 52 5.74 8.44 6.69
CA VAL A 52 5.25 9.25 7.81
C VAL A 52 5.28 8.46 9.11
N ASN A 53 4.80 7.22 9.12
CA ASN A 53 4.78 6.35 10.29
C ASN A 53 6.19 6.06 10.80
N LEU A 54 7.11 5.67 9.91
CA LEU A 54 8.49 5.38 10.28
C LEU A 54 9.20 6.62 10.82
N THR A 55 9.05 7.76 10.14
CA THR A 55 9.64 9.03 10.58
C THR A 55 9.09 9.45 11.95
N THR A 56 7.77 9.38 12.13
CA THR A 56 7.11 9.69 13.41
C THR A 56 7.61 8.78 14.51
N SER A 57 7.73 7.48 14.23
CA SER A 57 8.21 6.49 15.20
C SER A 57 9.65 6.77 15.64
N VAL A 58 10.54 7.08 14.69
CA VAL A 58 11.92 7.49 15.00
C VAL A 58 11.93 8.74 15.86
N LEU A 59 11.16 9.77 15.52
CA LEU A 59 11.09 11.00 16.31
C LEU A 59 10.59 10.74 17.73
N VAL A 60 9.56 9.93 17.90
CA VAL A 60 9.03 9.54 19.22
C VAL A 60 10.10 8.80 20.03
N VAL A 61 10.81 7.85 19.43
CA VAL A 61 11.91 7.13 20.11
C VAL A 61 13.00 8.10 20.57
N LEU A 62 13.38 9.08 19.74
CA LEU A 62 14.39 10.09 20.08
C LEU A 62 13.93 10.98 21.24
N VAL A 63 12.68 11.46 21.21
CA VAL A 63 12.10 12.27 22.28
C VAL A 63 12.05 11.50 23.60
N VAL A 64 11.57 10.25 23.58
CA VAL A 64 11.48 9.43 24.80
C VAL A 64 12.86 9.15 25.37
N ARG A 65 13.85 8.81 24.53
CA ARG A 65 15.23 8.61 24.99
C ARG A 65 15.82 9.88 25.60
N GLY A 66 15.56 11.03 24.99
CA GLY A 66 16.05 12.32 25.47
C GLY A 66 15.40 12.77 26.79
N LEU A 67 14.15 12.38 27.06
CA LEU A 67 13.41 12.80 28.25
C LEU A 67 13.45 11.80 29.41
N ALA A 68 13.49 10.50 29.12
CA ALA A 68 13.26 9.45 30.11
C ALA A 68 14.53 8.71 30.56
N ASP A 69 15.70 9.04 30.00
CA ASP A 69 16.99 8.34 30.19
C ASP A 69 16.87 6.80 30.04
N THR A 70 15.81 6.36 29.33
CA THR A 70 15.37 4.97 29.19
C THR A 70 15.65 4.52 27.77
N PHE A 71 16.23 3.32 27.66
CA PHE A 71 16.61 2.74 26.39
C PHE A 71 15.38 2.12 25.69
N VAL A 72 14.60 2.93 24.98
CA VAL A 72 13.58 2.41 24.06
C VAL A 72 14.29 1.82 22.85
N SER A 73 14.14 0.52 22.60
CA SER A 73 14.76 -0.15 21.45
C SER A 73 14.19 0.39 20.14
N ALA A 74 15.07 0.80 19.22
CA ALA A 74 14.68 1.24 17.89
C ALA A 74 14.16 0.09 17.00
N TYR A 75 14.33 -1.17 17.42
CA TYR A 75 13.79 -2.34 16.71
C TYR A 75 12.27 -2.35 16.63
N ALA A 76 11.55 -1.61 17.50
CA ALA A 76 10.10 -1.45 17.38
C ALA A 76 9.68 -0.72 16.08
N VAL A 77 10.62 -0.05 15.41
CA VAL A 77 10.39 0.68 14.15
C VAL A 77 10.51 -0.24 12.93
N ASP A 78 11.20 -1.38 13.05
CA ASP A 78 11.46 -2.33 11.95
C ASP A 78 10.40 -3.45 11.85
N ASP A 79 9.28 -3.29 12.55
CA ASP A 79 8.22 -4.30 12.58
C ASP A 79 7.34 -4.24 11.31
N ALA A 80 7.03 -5.41 10.74
CA ALA A 80 6.10 -5.57 9.62
C ALA A 80 4.71 -4.99 9.92
N VAL A 81 4.35 -4.80 11.19
CA VAL A 81 3.14 -4.08 11.62
C VAL A 81 3.06 -2.69 10.97
N TRP A 82 4.18 -1.97 10.81
CA TRP A 82 4.18 -0.64 10.18
C TRP A 82 3.76 -0.70 8.71
N LEU A 83 4.17 -1.73 7.98
CA LEU A 83 3.75 -1.95 6.60
C LEU A 83 2.25 -2.26 6.54
N GLY A 84 1.75 -3.13 7.43
CA GLY A 84 0.33 -3.47 7.51
C GLY A 84 -0.56 -2.26 7.82
N LEU A 85 -0.17 -1.46 8.81
CA LEU A 85 -0.90 -0.22 9.17
C LEU A 85 -0.90 0.78 8.02
N SER A 86 0.24 0.99 7.37
CA SER A 86 0.37 1.92 6.26
C SER A 86 -0.43 1.48 5.03
N LEU A 87 -0.54 0.17 4.80
CA LEU A 87 -1.41 -0.40 3.77
C LEU A 87 -2.87 -0.06 4.04
N ILE A 88 -3.35 -0.31 5.25
CA ILE A 88 -4.74 -0.02 5.65
C ILE A 88 -5.01 1.48 5.55
N GLN A 89 -4.10 2.33 6.06
CA GLN A 89 -4.23 3.79 6.01
C GLN A 89 -4.25 4.32 4.57
N GLY A 90 -3.35 3.86 3.71
CA GLY A 90 -3.28 4.27 2.32
C GLY A 90 -4.53 3.90 1.53
N LEU A 91 -5.02 2.67 1.70
CA LEU A 91 -6.26 2.20 1.06
C LEU A 91 -7.50 2.93 1.59
N ALA A 92 -7.61 3.12 2.91
CA ALA A 92 -8.72 3.84 3.51
C ALA A 92 -8.76 5.31 3.06
N PHE A 93 -7.60 5.98 3.03
CA PHE A 93 -7.50 7.36 2.57
C PHE A 93 -7.83 7.50 1.08
N GLN A 94 -7.32 6.60 0.23
CA GLN A 94 -7.64 6.63 -1.19
C GLN A 94 -9.15 6.40 -1.42
N SER A 95 -9.75 5.45 -0.71
CA SER A 95 -11.18 5.18 -0.80
C SER A 95 -12.00 6.40 -0.37
N TRP A 96 -11.64 7.03 0.75
CA TRP A 96 -12.30 8.23 1.25
C TRP A 96 -12.18 9.40 0.26
N ARG A 97 -10.98 9.64 -0.30
CA ARG A 97 -10.73 10.68 -1.29
C ARG A 97 -11.54 10.45 -2.57
N GLY A 98 -11.68 9.19 -3.01
CA GLY A 98 -12.50 8.81 -4.15
C GLY A 98 -13.98 9.12 -3.92
N SER A 99 -14.53 8.74 -2.75
CA SER A 99 -15.93 9.01 -2.39
C SER A 99 -16.24 10.50 -2.19
N ALA A 100 -15.25 11.31 -1.80
CA ALA A 100 -15.41 12.76 -1.68
C ALA A 100 -15.35 13.50 -3.03
N ALA A 101 -14.77 12.88 -4.07
CA ALA A 101 -14.60 13.48 -5.39
C ALA A 101 -15.78 13.20 -6.34
N GLU A 102 -16.67 12.26 -6.02
CA GLU A 102 -17.98 12.17 -6.67
C GLU A 102 -18.86 13.33 -6.14
N PRO A 103 -19.19 14.33 -6.98
CA PRO A 103 -20.24 15.27 -6.60
C PRO A 103 -21.51 14.44 -6.44
N ALA A 104 -22.32 14.77 -5.45
CA ALA A 104 -23.69 14.25 -5.32
C ALA A 104 -24.50 14.63 -6.57
N SER A 105 -24.37 13.87 -7.65
CA SER A 105 -25.23 13.98 -8.82
C SER A 105 -26.53 13.23 -8.52
N GLY A 106 -27.51 14.01 -8.08
CA GLY A 106 -28.93 13.73 -8.26
C GLY A 106 -29.48 12.48 -7.57
N ARG A 107 -30.09 12.69 -6.40
CA ARG A 107 -31.45 12.16 -6.21
C ARG A 107 -32.44 13.10 -6.89
#